data_AF-A0A7H0GR13-F1
#
_entry.id   AF-A0A7H0GR13-F1
#
_cell.length_a   1.000
_cell.length_b   1.000
_cell.length_c   1.000
_cell.angle_alpha   90.00
_cell.angle_beta   90.00
_cell.angle_gamma   90.00
#
_symmetry.space_group_name_H-M   'P 1'
#
loop_
_entity.id
_entity.type
_entity.pdbx_description
1 polymer ?
#
loop_
_entity_poly.entity_id
_entity_poly.type
_entity_poly.pdbx_seq_one_letter_code
_entity_poly.pdbx_strand_id
1 'polypeptide(L)'
;MPPLIDFSAKSSSNKEIDLVQMLGGEQQATQLQVVKALYTKVNSTNQAAFRKLKSRVQKKLLNHLYFLDHTDPRHLISRRYELQCLELFHQANILFRESEFELAERLARKCLRLALDGEFTQYTVMSLGFLRDLYAQLRRPTQYRTISAQLVHYQNVAVVEEQAKNVYLGVRMEQAQTVRSRRVLLNELSEHITKMEALHRKINTYNTFEYVYRLQLMREELSGNFEEIIKITGTTEALFEEGKVNKKRFDTRFNKFISVWAHLRGRQVEHGLRLAEEYIKDFHPSSANWFYFLEHYMLLALHAKEYSKAYEILRLARKNPYYGKQRAAAIQRWDLFEVYLHFIQPEGTALRLQFSQFIQTVPDYSRDKQGYNVAILVLQFLYYLRQRNLDALLTRLEGLRKYEQNHLRDPATLRSQLFFRLLLLTVREDFAPQACEKKGQSLLNRLREAPQPGDAYAESEIIPYEDLWALTLNILRVNAEAQAAEEAEHER
;
A
#
# COMPACT_ATOMS: atom_id res chain seq x y z
N MET A 1 -17.79 -26.66 24.83
CA MET A 1 -16.86 -26.05 23.85
C MET A 1 -15.73 -27.02 23.54
N PRO A 2 -15.24 -27.14 22.30
CA PRO A 2 -13.94 -27.76 22.06
C PRO A 2 -12.89 -27.01 22.88
N PRO A 3 -12.01 -27.69 23.62
CA PRO A 3 -11.01 -27.03 24.45
C PRO A 3 -10.09 -26.16 23.58
N LEU A 4 -9.68 -25.00 24.10
CA LEU A 4 -8.72 -24.13 23.44
C LEU A 4 -7.36 -24.82 23.27
N ILE A 5 -6.54 -24.32 22.36
CA ILE A 5 -5.11 -24.64 22.34
C ILE A 5 -4.46 -23.79 23.42
N ASP A 6 -3.81 -24.41 24.40
CA ASP A 6 -3.01 -23.72 25.39
C ASP A 6 -1.65 -23.36 24.79
N PHE A 7 -1.50 -22.11 24.33
CA PHE A 7 -0.23 -21.61 23.78
C PHE A 7 0.81 -21.30 24.87
N SER A 8 0.44 -21.33 26.16
CA SER A 8 1.34 -21.07 27.28
C SER A 8 2.10 -22.33 27.73
N ALA A 9 1.57 -23.52 27.43
CA ALA A 9 2.17 -24.80 27.73
C ALA A 9 3.37 -25.12 26.82
N LYS A 10 4.51 -24.46 27.05
CA LYS A 10 5.77 -24.66 26.32
C LYS A 10 6.35 -26.08 26.42
N SER A 11 5.83 -26.92 27.31
CA SER A 11 6.35 -28.28 27.61
C SER A 11 5.35 -29.43 27.36
N SER A 12 4.12 -29.17 26.92
CA SER A 12 3.17 -30.26 26.66
C SER A 12 3.41 -30.86 25.27
N SER A 13 3.86 -32.12 25.21
CA SER A 13 4.03 -32.90 23.97
C SER A 13 2.68 -33.28 23.37
N ASN A 14 1.93 -32.29 22.87
CA ASN A 14 0.67 -32.52 22.18
C ASN A 14 0.87 -32.23 20.69
N LYS A 15 0.59 -33.23 19.85
CA LYS A 15 0.65 -33.15 18.39
C LYS A 15 -0.13 -31.96 17.80
N GLU A 16 -1.11 -31.41 18.54
CA GLU A 16 -1.80 -30.17 18.17
C GLU A 16 -0.89 -28.94 18.22
N ILE A 17 -0.12 -28.78 19.29
CA ILE A 17 0.84 -27.68 19.47
C ILE A 17 2.00 -27.87 18.50
N ASP A 18 2.51 -29.10 18.36
CA ASP A 18 3.56 -29.41 17.39
C ASP A 18 3.14 -29.04 15.98
N LEU A 19 1.89 -29.37 15.59
CA LEU A 19 1.35 -28.98 14.28
C LEU A 19 1.29 -27.46 14.12
N VAL A 20 0.84 -26.71 15.12
CA VAL A 20 0.77 -25.23 15.05
C VAL A 20 2.18 -24.63 14.97
N GLN A 21 3.14 -25.11 15.76
CA GLN A 21 4.52 -24.63 15.73
C GLN A 21 5.19 -24.93 14.39
N MET A 22 4.99 -26.13 13.84
CA MET A 22 5.49 -26.51 12.51
C MET A 22 4.90 -25.62 11.41
N LEU A 23 3.61 -25.28 11.49
CA LEU A 23 2.95 -24.40 10.52
C LEU A 23 3.33 -22.92 10.70
N GLY A 24 3.74 -22.52 11.91
CA GLY A 24 4.22 -21.17 12.21
C GLY A 24 5.70 -20.95 11.85
N GLY A 25 6.46 -22.02 11.58
CA GLY A 25 7.84 -21.96 11.13
C GLY A 25 8.00 -21.49 9.68
N GLU A 26 9.19 -21.01 9.33
CA GLU A 26 9.48 -20.35 8.04
C GLU A 26 9.58 -21.32 6.84
N GLN A 27 9.58 -22.64 7.07
CA GLN A 27 9.65 -23.64 6.00
C GLN A 27 8.27 -24.09 5.52
N GLN A 28 8.01 -23.96 4.22
CA GLN A 28 6.85 -24.57 3.58
C GLN A 28 7.02 -26.10 3.54
N ALA A 29 6.49 -26.78 4.56
CA ALA A 29 6.48 -28.23 4.61
C ALA A 29 5.29 -28.79 3.81
N THR A 30 5.56 -29.77 2.95
CA THR A 30 4.51 -30.57 2.31
C THR A 30 3.73 -31.39 3.34
N GLN A 31 2.49 -31.75 3.03
CA GLN A 31 1.67 -32.58 3.91
C GLN A 31 2.39 -33.87 4.33
N LEU A 32 3.13 -34.51 3.41
CA LEU A 32 3.87 -35.74 3.70
C LEU A 32 5.03 -35.50 4.66
N GLN A 33 5.73 -34.37 4.55
CA GLN A 33 6.79 -33.98 5.48
C GLN A 33 6.23 -33.71 6.88
N VAL A 34 5.07 -33.04 6.99
CA VAL A 34 4.40 -32.81 8.28
C VAL A 34 3.93 -34.13 8.90
N VAL A 35 3.35 -35.04 8.10
CA VAL A 35 2.95 -36.38 8.57
C VAL A 35 4.16 -37.17 9.06
N LYS A 36 5.26 -37.16 8.31
CA LYS A 36 6.50 -37.84 8.70
C LYS A 36 7.06 -37.28 10.01
N ALA A 37 7.04 -35.96 10.19
CA ALA A 37 7.52 -35.33 11.41
C ALA A 37 6.65 -35.66 12.64
N LEU A 38 5.32 -35.61 12.50
CA LEU A 38 4.39 -35.82 13.62
C LEU A 38 4.14 -37.30 13.98
N TYR A 39 4.29 -38.21 13.02
CA TYR A 39 3.94 -39.63 13.17
C TYR A 39 5.08 -40.60 12.79
N THR A 40 6.31 -40.09 12.59
CA THR A 40 7.55 -40.78 12.21
C THR A 40 7.56 -41.49 10.85
N LYS A 41 6.41 -41.96 10.36
CA LYS A 41 6.26 -42.68 9.08
C LYS A 41 5.05 -42.19 8.30
N VAL A 42 5.18 -42.22 6.97
CA VAL A 42 4.09 -41.92 6.04
C VAL A 42 3.41 -43.23 5.65
N ASN A 43 2.18 -43.46 6.13
CA ASN A 43 1.31 -44.55 5.72
C ASN A 43 -0.16 -44.09 5.69
N SER A 44 -1.06 -44.90 5.15
CA SER A 44 -2.49 -44.57 5.02
C SER A 44 -3.13 -44.24 6.38
N THR A 45 -2.80 -44.99 7.42
CA THR A 45 -3.27 -44.79 8.80
C THR A 45 -2.86 -43.43 9.37
N ASN A 46 -1.58 -43.07 9.27
CA ASN A 46 -1.03 -41.81 9.79
C ASN A 46 -1.54 -40.61 8.99
N GLN A 47 -1.74 -40.75 7.68
CA GLN A 47 -2.40 -39.72 6.88
C GLN A 47 -3.87 -39.53 7.29
N ALA A 48 -4.60 -40.60 7.61
CA ALA A 48 -5.95 -40.50 8.17
C ALA A 48 -5.96 -39.84 9.57
N ALA A 49 -5.01 -40.20 10.43
CA ALA A 49 -4.83 -39.59 11.74
C ALA A 49 -4.51 -38.09 11.65
N PHE A 50 -3.64 -37.71 10.71
CA PHE A 50 -3.31 -36.31 10.43
C PHE A 50 -4.53 -35.51 9.97
N ARG A 51 -5.39 -36.06 9.08
CA ARG A 51 -6.63 -35.39 8.68
C ARG A 51 -7.54 -35.08 9.87
N LYS A 52 -7.67 -36.02 10.82
CA LYS A 52 -8.41 -35.81 12.08
C LYS A 52 -7.76 -34.75 12.97
N LEU A 53 -6.44 -34.81 13.13
CA LEU A 53 -5.67 -33.82 13.89
C LEU A 53 -5.84 -32.41 13.31
N LYS A 54 -5.67 -32.26 11.99
CA LYS A 54 -5.85 -31.00 11.26
C LYS A 54 -7.25 -30.42 11.48
N SER A 55 -8.29 -31.25 11.33
CA SER A 55 -9.69 -30.82 11.57
C SER A 55 -9.90 -30.33 13.01
N ARG A 56 -9.35 -31.06 13.99
CA ARG A 56 -9.44 -30.70 15.41
C ARG A 56 -8.69 -29.39 15.71
N VAL A 57 -7.45 -29.26 15.26
CA VAL A 57 -6.65 -28.02 15.42
C VAL A 57 -7.35 -26.84 14.76
N GLN A 58 -7.86 -27.00 13.54
CA GLN A 58 -8.62 -25.96 12.86
C GLN A 58 -9.84 -25.52 13.69
N LYS A 59 -10.61 -26.46 14.24
CA LYS A 59 -11.76 -26.14 15.11
C LYS A 59 -11.33 -25.36 16.36
N LYS A 60 -10.22 -25.73 16.99
CA LYS A 60 -9.71 -25.01 18.17
C LYS A 60 -9.17 -23.62 17.81
N LEU A 61 -8.50 -23.46 16.67
CA LEU A 61 -8.04 -22.16 16.17
C LEU A 61 -9.22 -21.24 15.83
N LEU A 62 -10.31 -21.77 15.28
CA LEU A 62 -11.54 -21.00 15.06
C LEU A 62 -12.15 -20.51 16.38
N ASN A 63 -12.08 -21.30 17.46
CA ASN A 63 -12.53 -20.84 18.78
C ASN A 63 -11.66 -19.72 19.34
N HIS A 64 -10.36 -19.72 19.02
CA HIS A 64 -9.45 -18.64 19.43
C HIS A 64 -9.80 -17.28 18.80
N LEU A 65 -10.55 -17.26 17.69
CA LEU A 65 -10.99 -16.01 17.06
C LEU A 65 -11.85 -15.14 18.00
N TYR A 66 -12.58 -15.76 18.94
CA TYR A 66 -13.40 -15.04 19.93
C TYR A 66 -12.58 -14.37 21.04
N PHE A 67 -11.27 -14.65 21.12
CA PHE A 67 -10.37 -14.11 22.15
C PHE A 67 -9.32 -13.16 21.55
N LEU A 68 -9.46 -12.79 20.27
CA LEU A 68 -8.55 -11.85 19.64
C LEU A 68 -8.73 -10.45 20.25
N ASP A 69 -7.61 -9.80 20.51
CA ASP A 69 -7.62 -8.41 20.96
C ASP A 69 -7.91 -7.47 19.78
N HIS A 70 -9.11 -6.90 19.77
CA HIS A 70 -9.52 -5.94 18.75
C HIS A 70 -9.15 -4.49 19.10
N THR A 71 -8.48 -4.25 20.23
CA THR A 71 -7.96 -2.94 20.61
C THR A 71 -6.59 -2.63 20.00
N ASP A 72 -6.02 -3.61 19.31
CA ASP A 72 -4.74 -3.50 18.62
C ASP A 72 -4.73 -2.31 17.62
N PRO A 73 -3.83 -1.33 17.80
CA PRO A 73 -3.77 -0.14 16.95
C PRO A 73 -3.41 -0.46 15.49
N ARG A 74 -2.91 -1.66 15.19
CA ARG A 74 -2.64 -2.12 13.81
C ARG A 74 -3.89 -2.28 12.99
N HIS A 75 -5.03 -2.55 13.62
CA HIS A 75 -6.28 -2.74 12.91
C HIS A 75 -6.95 -1.39 12.61
N LEU A 76 -7.84 -1.38 11.61
CA LEU A 76 -8.69 -0.23 11.38
C LEU A 76 -9.62 -0.08 12.58
N ILE A 77 -9.74 1.15 13.09
CA ILE A 77 -10.52 1.44 14.31
C ILE A 77 -11.96 0.95 14.21
N SER A 78 -12.57 1.03 13.02
CA SER A 78 -13.93 0.54 12.77
C SER A 78 -14.11 -0.93 13.05
N ARG A 79 -13.12 -1.77 12.70
CA ARG A 79 -13.20 -3.24 12.85
C ARG A 79 -13.47 -3.64 14.29
N ARG A 80 -12.88 -2.92 15.25
CA ARG A 80 -13.13 -3.15 16.68
C ARG A 80 -14.62 -3.00 17.01
N TYR A 81 -15.22 -1.91 16.56
CA TYR A 81 -16.61 -1.59 16.85
C TYR A 81 -17.57 -2.51 16.08
N GLU A 82 -17.26 -2.85 14.83
CA GLU A 82 -18.03 -3.82 14.04
C GLU A 82 -18.06 -5.20 14.72
N LEU A 83 -16.90 -5.69 15.15
CA LEU A 83 -16.79 -6.98 15.85
C LEU A 83 -17.51 -6.94 17.20
N GLN A 84 -17.43 -5.81 17.93
CA GLN A 84 -18.18 -5.64 19.17
C GLN A 84 -19.70 -5.63 18.94
N CYS A 85 -20.20 -5.03 17.86
CA CYS A 85 -21.61 -5.13 17.47
C CYS A 85 -22.02 -6.59 17.22
N LEU A 86 -21.21 -7.33 16.46
CA LEU A 86 -21.46 -8.75 16.18
C LEU A 86 -21.45 -9.61 17.44
N GLU A 87 -20.49 -9.38 18.35
CA GLU A 87 -20.38 -10.10 19.63
C GLU A 87 -21.61 -9.85 20.51
N LEU A 88 -21.98 -8.58 20.72
CA LEU A 88 -23.15 -8.20 21.51
C LEU A 88 -24.44 -8.78 20.93
N PHE A 89 -24.59 -8.73 19.61
CA PHE A 89 -25.74 -9.32 18.93
C PHE A 89 -25.78 -10.84 19.09
N HIS A 90 -24.65 -11.52 18.96
CA HIS A 90 -24.57 -12.96 19.12
C HIS A 90 -24.95 -13.39 20.55
N GLN A 91 -24.39 -12.71 21.56
CA GLN A 91 -24.74 -12.94 22.97
C GLN A 91 -26.23 -12.68 23.24
N ALA A 92 -26.79 -11.59 22.71
CA ALA A 92 -28.21 -11.29 22.83
C ALA A 92 -29.08 -12.39 22.20
N ASN A 93 -28.68 -12.91 21.04
CA ASN A 93 -29.41 -14.01 20.37
C ASN A 93 -29.36 -15.31 21.16
N ILE A 94 -28.22 -15.65 21.77
CA ILE A 94 -28.11 -16.84 22.63
C ILE A 94 -29.08 -16.69 23.80
N LEU A 95 -28.99 -15.58 24.53
CA LEU A 95 -29.83 -15.32 25.70
C LEU A 95 -31.32 -15.32 25.36
N PHE A 96 -31.70 -14.73 24.23
CA PHE A 96 -33.08 -14.76 23.76
C PHE A 96 -33.61 -16.18 23.53
N ARG A 97 -32.77 -17.06 22.96
CA ARG A 97 -33.12 -18.48 22.74
C ARG A 97 -33.19 -19.27 24.04
N GLU A 98 -32.40 -18.88 25.05
CA GLU A 98 -32.46 -19.42 26.41
C GLU A 98 -33.55 -18.74 27.27
N SER A 99 -34.42 -17.91 26.67
CA SER A 99 -35.50 -17.17 27.34
C SER A 99 -35.05 -16.11 28.37
N GLU A 100 -33.78 -15.72 28.36
CA GLU A 100 -33.20 -14.66 29.19
C GLU A 100 -33.42 -13.26 28.56
N PHE A 101 -34.68 -12.83 28.53
CA PHE A 101 -35.13 -11.67 27.75
C PHE A 101 -34.60 -10.31 28.23
N GLU A 102 -34.49 -10.09 29.54
CA GLU A 102 -34.03 -8.80 30.08
C GLU A 102 -32.57 -8.51 29.72
N LEU A 103 -31.71 -9.53 29.88
CA LEU A 103 -30.31 -9.42 29.53
C LEU A 103 -30.14 -9.33 28.00
N ALA A 104 -30.91 -10.10 27.24
CA ALA A 104 -30.94 -9.99 25.79
C ALA A 104 -31.32 -8.58 25.32
N GLU A 105 -32.35 -7.96 25.91
CA GLU A 105 -32.75 -6.58 25.62
C GLU A 105 -31.59 -5.61 25.89
N ARG A 106 -30.94 -5.74 27.06
CA ARG A 106 -29.85 -4.86 27.47
C ARG A 106 -28.67 -4.91 26.50
N LEU A 107 -28.26 -6.12 26.09
CA LEU A 107 -27.17 -6.30 25.13
C LEU A 107 -27.56 -5.81 23.73
N ALA A 108 -28.77 -6.08 23.26
CA ALA A 108 -29.25 -5.61 21.97
C ALA A 108 -29.36 -4.07 21.90
N ARG A 109 -29.80 -3.41 22.98
CA ARG A 109 -29.78 -1.94 23.08
C ARG A 109 -28.36 -1.36 23.09
N LYS A 110 -27.41 -2.04 23.75
CA LYS A 110 -25.99 -1.66 23.73
C LYS A 110 -25.41 -1.79 22.31
N CYS A 111 -25.73 -2.88 21.61
CA CYS A 111 -25.38 -3.09 20.21
C CYS A 111 -25.97 -1.99 19.32
N LEU A 112 -27.27 -1.68 19.47
CA LEU A 112 -27.93 -0.61 18.72
C LEU A 112 -27.26 0.75 18.95
N ARG A 113 -26.97 1.11 20.20
CA ARG A 113 -26.28 2.38 20.51
C ARG A 113 -24.91 2.45 19.84
N LEU A 114 -24.13 1.37 19.95
CA LEU A 114 -22.82 1.30 19.31
C LEU A 114 -22.90 1.42 17.79
N ALA A 115 -23.88 0.74 17.19
CA ALA A 115 -24.14 0.78 15.75
C ALA A 115 -24.55 2.18 15.29
N LEU A 116 -25.41 2.88 16.04
CA LEU A 116 -25.82 4.25 15.75
C LEU A 116 -24.64 5.23 15.88
N ASP A 117 -23.90 5.17 16.99
CA ASP A 117 -22.75 6.06 17.20
C ASP A 117 -21.66 5.88 16.12
N GLY A 118 -21.48 4.65 15.62
CA GLY A 118 -20.53 4.32 14.56
C GLY A 118 -21.12 4.37 13.15
N GLU A 119 -22.37 4.81 13.01
CA GLU A 119 -23.09 4.86 11.73
C GLU A 119 -23.03 3.54 10.93
N PHE A 120 -23.11 2.42 11.65
CA PHE A 120 -23.12 1.08 11.08
C PHE A 120 -24.55 0.64 10.74
N THR A 121 -25.09 1.19 9.64
CA THR A 121 -26.49 0.99 9.20
C THR A 121 -26.93 -0.48 9.22
N GLN A 122 -26.10 -1.40 8.74
CA GLN A 122 -26.40 -2.84 8.75
C GLN A 122 -26.64 -3.37 10.17
N TYR A 123 -25.78 -3.03 11.14
CA TYR A 123 -25.92 -3.48 12.53
C TYR A 123 -27.06 -2.75 13.25
N THR A 124 -27.38 -1.52 12.84
CA THR A 124 -28.58 -0.79 13.29
C THR A 124 -29.85 -1.53 12.88
N VAL A 125 -30.00 -1.88 11.59
CA VAL A 125 -31.15 -2.65 11.07
C VAL A 125 -31.25 -4.00 11.78
N MET A 126 -30.11 -4.71 11.92
CA MET A 126 -30.05 -6.01 12.59
C MET A 126 -30.51 -5.93 14.06
N SER A 127 -30.04 -4.92 14.81
CA SER A 127 -30.39 -4.74 16.22
C SER A 127 -31.84 -4.30 16.41
N LEU A 128 -32.34 -3.41 15.55
CA LEU A 128 -33.75 -2.97 15.55
C LEU A 128 -34.70 -4.12 15.21
N GLY A 129 -34.36 -4.95 14.22
CA GLY A 129 -35.12 -6.14 13.87
C GLY A 129 -35.26 -7.09 15.06
N PHE A 130 -34.14 -7.39 15.72
CA PHE A 130 -34.14 -8.23 16.91
C PHE A 130 -34.97 -7.64 18.07
N LEU A 131 -34.81 -6.35 18.37
CA LEU A 131 -35.57 -5.68 19.43
C LEU A 131 -37.07 -5.66 19.14
N ARG A 132 -37.47 -5.50 17.86
CA ARG A 132 -38.87 -5.58 17.45
C ARG A 132 -39.46 -6.95 17.77
N ASP A 133 -38.75 -8.02 17.40
CA ASP A 133 -39.20 -9.39 17.61
C ASP A 133 -39.27 -9.72 19.12
N LEU A 134 -38.29 -9.25 19.89
CA LEU A 134 -38.29 -9.33 21.35
C LEU A 134 -39.49 -8.62 21.98
N TYR A 135 -39.81 -7.39 21.57
CA TYR A 135 -40.95 -6.66 22.13
C TYR A 135 -42.30 -7.23 21.71
N ALA A 136 -42.40 -7.86 20.55
CA ALA A 136 -43.58 -8.63 20.18
C ALA A 136 -43.76 -9.83 21.11
N GLN A 137 -42.68 -10.59 21.37
CA GLN A 137 -42.67 -11.73 22.28
C GLN A 137 -43.07 -11.33 23.71
N LEU A 138 -42.52 -10.22 24.20
CA LEU A 138 -42.82 -9.67 25.53
C LEU A 138 -44.16 -8.91 25.60
N ARG A 139 -44.91 -8.81 24.50
CA ARG A 139 -46.19 -8.09 24.39
C ARG A 139 -46.10 -6.64 24.86
N ARG A 140 -45.05 -5.92 24.43
CA ARG A 140 -44.75 -4.53 24.75
C ARG A 140 -45.10 -3.59 23.57
N PRO A 141 -46.37 -3.19 23.38
CA PRO A 141 -46.85 -2.56 22.16
C PRO A 141 -46.22 -1.18 21.88
N THR A 142 -45.96 -0.38 22.91
CA THR A 142 -45.37 0.96 22.76
C THR A 142 -43.94 0.89 22.24
N GLN A 143 -43.11 0.04 22.86
CA GLN A 143 -41.73 -0.20 22.41
C GLN A 143 -41.71 -0.84 21.02
N TYR A 144 -42.59 -1.80 20.76
CA TYR A 144 -42.72 -2.45 19.45
C TYR A 144 -42.98 -1.42 18.33
N ARG A 145 -43.97 -0.53 18.50
CA ARG A 145 -44.31 0.49 17.49
C ARG A 145 -43.14 1.45 17.25
N THR A 146 -42.48 1.88 18.33
CA THR A 146 -41.33 2.79 18.27
C THR A 146 -40.17 2.18 17.49
N ILE A 147 -39.77 0.95 17.82
CA ILE A 147 -38.69 0.26 17.11
C ILE A 147 -39.07 -0.09 15.67
N SER A 148 -40.33 -0.44 15.41
CA SER A 148 -40.80 -0.75 14.06
C SER A 148 -40.68 0.47 13.13
N ALA A 149 -41.05 1.66 13.61
CA ALA A 149 -40.88 2.89 12.84
C ALA A 149 -39.40 3.20 12.56
N GLN A 150 -38.52 3.06 13.56
CA GLN A 150 -37.08 3.23 13.38
C GLN A 150 -36.49 2.21 12.41
N LEU A 151 -36.93 0.94 12.50
CA LEU A 151 -36.48 -0.12 11.61
C LEU A 151 -36.81 0.19 10.15
N VAL A 152 -38.04 0.62 9.86
CA VAL A 152 -38.46 1.00 8.49
C VAL A 152 -37.59 2.14 7.97
N HIS A 153 -37.32 3.16 8.79
CA HIS A 153 -36.42 4.25 8.42
C HIS A 153 -35.03 3.74 8.04
N TYR A 154 -34.37 2.96 8.90
CA TYR A 154 -33.01 2.47 8.64
C TYR A 154 -32.94 1.41 7.54
N GLN A 155 -34.02 0.66 7.28
CA GLN A 155 -34.13 -0.22 6.12
C GLN A 155 -34.11 0.59 4.82
N ASN A 156 -34.83 1.72 4.76
CA ASN A 156 -34.79 2.61 3.61
C ASN A 156 -33.40 3.24 3.42
N VAL A 157 -32.73 3.63 4.51
CA VAL A 157 -31.32 4.10 4.46
C VAL A 157 -30.42 3.00 3.90
N ALA A 158 -30.54 1.76 4.41
CA ALA A 158 -29.73 0.62 3.96
C ALA A 158 -29.90 0.32 2.45
N VAL A 159 -31.11 0.46 1.91
CA VAL A 159 -31.37 0.30 0.47
C VAL A 159 -30.58 1.33 -0.34
N VAL A 160 -30.57 2.60 0.09
CA VAL A 160 -29.84 3.66 -0.60
C VAL A 160 -28.32 3.46 -0.45
N GLU A 161 -27.84 3.03 0.71
CA GLU A 161 -26.43 2.68 0.89
C GLU A 161 -25.98 1.51 0.02
N GLU A 162 -26.82 0.49 -0.17
CA GLU A 162 -26.52 -0.64 -1.05
C GLU A 162 -26.46 -0.20 -2.52
N GLN A 163 -27.33 0.73 -2.95
CA GLN A 163 -27.24 1.35 -4.27
C GLN A 163 -25.91 2.10 -4.46
N ALA A 164 -25.51 2.88 -3.47
CA ALA A 164 -24.24 3.60 -3.46
C ALA A 164 -23.05 2.63 -3.51
N LYS A 165 -23.07 1.58 -2.69
CA LYS A 165 -22.05 0.53 -2.66
C LYS A 165 -21.92 -0.18 -4.01
N ASN A 166 -23.03 -0.49 -4.68
CA ASN A 166 -23.01 -1.13 -6.00
C ASN A 166 -22.32 -0.25 -7.05
N VAL A 167 -22.61 1.06 -7.07
CA VAL A 167 -21.92 2.01 -7.96
C VAL A 167 -20.42 2.05 -7.65
N TYR A 168 -20.06 2.19 -6.37
CA TYR A 168 -18.66 2.24 -5.95
C TYR A 168 -17.88 0.96 -6.30
N LEU A 169 -18.46 -0.21 -6.04
CA LEU A 169 -17.84 -1.49 -6.34
C LEU A 169 -17.70 -1.72 -7.85
N GLY A 170 -18.69 -1.31 -8.65
CA GLY A 170 -18.61 -1.36 -10.12
C GLY A 170 -17.39 -0.58 -10.65
N VAL A 171 -17.28 0.68 -10.24
CA VAL A 171 -16.12 1.54 -10.57
C VAL A 171 -14.79 0.90 -10.15
N ARG A 172 -14.73 0.35 -8.93
CA ARG A 172 -13.51 -0.31 -8.43
C ARG A 172 -13.12 -1.55 -9.24
N MET A 173 -14.10 -2.34 -9.69
CA MET A 173 -13.84 -3.51 -10.51
C MET A 173 -13.25 -3.12 -11.87
N GLU A 174 -13.75 -2.06 -12.48
CA GLU A 174 -13.25 -1.53 -13.75
C GLU A 174 -11.84 -0.92 -13.62
N GLN A 175 -11.58 -0.22 -12.51
CA GLN A 175 -10.26 0.34 -12.20
C GLN A 175 -9.17 -0.75 -12.15
N ALA A 176 -9.51 -1.92 -11.61
CA ALA A 176 -8.57 -3.04 -11.44
C ALA A 176 -8.15 -3.71 -12.74
N GLN A 177 -8.76 -3.36 -13.88
CA GLN A 177 -8.46 -3.94 -15.19
C GLN A 177 -7.25 -3.25 -15.85
N THR A 178 -7.29 -3.12 -17.19
CA THR A 178 -6.19 -2.63 -18.03
C THR A 178 -6.05 -1.10 -18.00
N VAL A 179 -4.92 -0.60 -18.50
CA VAL A 179 -4.70 0.85 -18.71
C VAL A 179 -5.79 1.46 -19.61
N ARG A 180 -6.23 0.73 -20.64
CA ARG A 180 -7.30 1.16 -21.56
C ARG A 180 -8.62 1.36 -20.83
N SER A 181 -9.02 0.42 -19.97
CA SER A 181 -10.26 0.53 -19.19
C SER A 181 -10.19 1.69 -18.19
N ARG A 182 -9.03 1.97 -17.58
CA ARG A 182 -8.87 3.12 -16.68
C ARG A 182 -9.07 4.47 -17.40
N ARG A 183 -8.63 4.57 -18.67
CA ARG A 183 -8.87 5.76 -19.49
C ARG A 183 -10.34 5.99 -19.81
N VAL A 184 -11.07 4.90 -20.10
CA VAL A 184 -12.52 4.99 -20.32
C VAL A 184 -13.22 5.39 -19.03
N LEU A 185 -12.89 4.72 -17.93
CA LEU A 185 -13.41 5.00 -16.60
C LEU A 185 -13.20 6.47 -16.18
N LEU A 186 -12.04 7.06 -16.49
CA LEU A 186 -11.76 8.46 -16.19
C LEU A 186 -12.81 9.42 -16.80
N ASN A 187 -13.33 9.11 -17.99
CA ASN A 187 -14.36 9.93 -18.63
C ASN A 187 -15.74 9.78 -17.96
N GLU A 188 -16.02 8.62 -17.36
CA GLU A 188 -17.30 8.28 -16.74
C GLU A 188 -17.34 8.61 -15.24
N LEU A 189 -16.18 8.74 -14.59
CA LEU A 189 -16.06 9.00 -13.14
C LEU A 189 -16.81 10.25 -12.67
N SER A 190 -16.85 11.30 -13.48
CA SER A 190 -17.56 12.54 -13.12
C SER A 190 -19.08 12.32 -12.98
N GLU A 191 -19.66 11.46 -13.80
CA GLU A 191 -21.08 11.10 -13.70
C GLU A 191 -21.31 10.24 -12.45
N HIS A 192 -20.45 9.25 -12.20
CA HIS A 192 -20.53 8.42 -11.00
C HIS A 192 -20.38 9.22 -9.71
N ILE A 193 -19.47 10.20 -9.66
CA ILE A 193 -19.31 11.10 -8.53
C ILE A 193 -20.57 11.95 -8.32
N THR A 194 -21.12 12.55 -9.39
CA THR A 194 -22.34 13.36 -9.30
C THR A 194 -23.51 12.54 -8.76
N LYS A 195 -23.67 11.30 -9.24
CA LYS A 195 -24.67 10.36 -8.74
C LYS A 195 -24.43 10.02 -7.27
N MET A 196 -23.17 9.77 -6.89
CA MET A 196 -22.81 9.44 -5.50
C MET A 196 -23.08 10.61 -4.55
N GLU A 197 -22.76 11.83 -4.95
CA GLU A 197 -23.05 13.05 -4.18
C GLU A 197 -24.55 13.25 -4.00
N ALA A 198 -25.37 12.98 -5.03
CA ALA A 198 -26.82 13.03 -4.91
C ALA A 198 -27.35 12.00 -3.89
N LEU A 199 -26.81 10.79 -3.89
CA LEU A 199 -27.14 9.76 -2.89
C LEU A 199 -26.68 10.19 -1.49
N HIS A 200 -25.48 10.74 -1.36
CA HIS A 200 -24.96 11.26 -0.10
C HIS A 200 -25.83 12.40 0.45
N ARG A 201 -26.23 13.38 -0.37
CA ARG A 201 -27.14 14.46 0.05
C ARG A 201 -28.51 13.95 0.52
N LYS A 202 -28.97 12.80 -0.03
CA LYS A 202 -30.27 12.22 0.32
C LYS A 202 -30.30 11.60 1.71
N ILE A 203 -29.24 10.88 2.12
CA ILE A 203 -29.23 10.11 3.37
C ILE A 203 -28.15 10.52 4.38
N ASN A 204 -27.13 11.25 3.93
CA ASN A 204 -26.04 11.80 4.72
C ASN A 204 -25.42 10.81 5.72
N THR A 205 -24.97 9.66 5.22
CA THR A 205 -24.34 8.62 6.04
C THR A 205 -22.83 8.53 5.80
N TYR A 206 -22.10 7.98 6.76
CA TYR A 206 -20.66 7.73 6.59
C TYR A 206 -20.34 6.88 5.36
N ASN A 207 -21.13 5.84 5.07
CA ASN A 207 -20.87 4.97 3.90
C ASN A 207 -20.90 5.77 2.60
N THR A 208 -21.91 6.61 2.42
CA THR A 208 -22.02 7.45 1.21
C THR A 208 -20.94 8.52 1.15
N PHE A 209 -20.60 9.14 2.28
CA PHE A 209 -19.45 10.03 2.39
C PHE A 209 -18.15 9.34 1.96
N GLU A 210 -17.85 8.15 2.50
CA GLU A 210 -16.64 7.41 2.19
C GLU A 210 -16.58 7.08 0.69
N TYR A 211 -17.69 6.68 0.07
CA TYR A 211 -17.71 6.42 -1.36
C TYR A 211 -17.48 7.68 -2.21
N VAL A 212 -18.08 8.83 -1.86
CA VAL A 212 -17.79 10.11 -2.53
C VAL A 212 -16.30 10.43 -2.41
N TYR A 213 -15.76 10.41 -1.20
CA TYR A 213 -14.36 10.71 -0.91
C TYR A 213 -13.41 9.81 -1.72
N ARG A 214 -13.65 8.50 -1.74
CA ARG A 214 -12.82 7.53 -2.48
C ARG A 214 -12.91 7.71 -4.00
N LEU A 215 -14.08 8.06 -4.54
CA LEU A 215 -14.25 8.28 -5.97
C LEU A 215 -13.61 9.59 -6.42
N GLN A 216 -13.70 10.65 -5.60
CA GLN A 216 -13.02 11.92 -5.86
C GLN A 216 -11.51 11.71 -5.90
N LEU A 217 -10.93 11.07 -4.88
CA LEU A 217 -9.52 10.70 -4.87
C LEU A 217 -9.14 9.90 -6.12
N MET A 218 -9.90 8.86 -6.46
CA MET A 218 -9.63 8.03 -7.64
C MET A 218 -9.60 8.84 -8.95
N ARG A 219 -10.52 9.79 -9.13
CA ARG A 219 -10.54 10.66 -10.33
C ARG A 219 -9.27 11.51 -10.40
N GLU A 220 -8.87 12.11 -9.30
CA GLU A 220 -7.66 12.94 -9.27
C GLU A 220 -6.39 12.09 -9.42
N GLU A 221 -6.34 10.88 -8.84
CA GLU A 221 -5.24 9.92 -8.98
C GLU A 221 -5.03 9.51 -10.44
N LEU A 222 -6.13 9.23 -11.16
CA LEU A 222 -6.09 8.83 -12.57
C LEU A 222 -5.77 10.00 -13.50
N SER A 223 -6.26 11.20 -13.19
CA SER A 223 -5.96 12.41 -13.97
C SER A 223 -4.56 12.99 -13.69
N GLY A 224 -3.94 12.62 -12.57
CA GLY A 224 -2.65 13.16 -12.13
C GLY A 224 -2.75 14.54 -11.46
N ASN A 225 -3.93 14.92 -10.98
CA ASN A 225 -4.15 16.19 -10.29
C ASN A 225 -3.86 16.07 -8.80
N PHE A 226 -2.57 15.98 -8.47
CA PHE A 226 -2.14 15.76 -7.08
C PHE A 226 -2.44 16.95 -6.15
N GLU A 227 -2.56 18.16 -6.68
CA GLU A 227 -2.93 19.35 -5.91
C GLU A 227 -4.33 19.23 -5.31
N GLU A 228 -5.30 18.78 -6.10
CA GLU A 228 -6.66 18.58 -5.59
C GLU A 228 -6.71 17.42 -4.59
N ILE A 229 -5.85 16.40 -4.72
CA ILE A 229 -5.73 15.33 -3.72
C ILE A 229 -5.23 15.87 -2.38
N ILE A 230 -4.22 16.75 -2.40
CA ILE A 230 -3.71 17.42 -1.20
C ILE A 230 -4.84 18.23 -0.54
N LYS A 231 -5.62 18.97 -1.33
CA LYS A 231 -6.76 19.74 -0.84
C LYS A 231 -7.89 18.86 -0.27
N ILE A 232 -8.25 17.77 -0.96
CA ILE A 232 -9.29 16.82 -0.51
C ILE A 232 -8.88 16.19 0.83
N THR A 233 -7.65 15.68 0.92
CA THR A 233 -7.14 15.05 2.14
C THR A 233 -7.01 16.04 3.31
N GLY A 234 -6.54 17.25 3.06
CA GLY A 234 -6.47 18.32 4.06
C GLY A 234 -7.84 18.78 4.54
N THR A 235 -8.80 18.99 3.63
CA THR A 235 -10.18 19.37 3.99
C THR A 235 -10.85 18.25 4.80
N THR A 236 -10.63 16.99 4.40
CA THR A 236 -11.21 15.84 5.11
C THR A 236 -10.63 15.68 6.51
N GLU A 237 -9.32 15.91 6.69
CA GLU A 237 -8.70 15.91 8.02
C GLU A 237 -9.31 17.01 8.90
N ALA A 238 -9.51 18.22 8.38
CA ALA A 238 -10.16 19.31 9.12
C ALA A 238 -11.60 18.94 9.54
N LEU A 239 -12.39 18.36 8.64
CA LEU A 239 -13.74 17.87 8.95
C LEU A 239 -13.74 16.75 9.99
N PHE A 240 -12.72 15.90 9.98
CA PHE A 240 -12.53 14.85 10.99
C PHE A 240 -12.22 15.44 12.37
N GLU A 241 -11.33 16.44 12.45
CA GLU A 241 -11.00 17.13 13.70
C GLU A 241 -12.21 17.89 14.27
N GLU A 242 -12.99 18.54 13.42
CA GLU A 242 -14.27 19.18 13.75
C GLU A 242 -15.38 18.19 14.17
N GLY A 243 -15.15 16.87 14.04
CA GLY A 243 -16.12 15.83 14.37
C GLY A 243 -17.26 15.67 13.36
N LYS A 244 -17.13 16.24 12.16
CA LYS A 244 -18.08 16.07 11.06
C LYS A 244 -17.89 14.75 10.30
N VAL A 245 -16.72 14.12 10.46
CA VAL A 245 -16.46 12.75 9.98
C VAL A 245 -16.36 11.80 11.18
N ASN A 246 -16.99 10.64 11.07
CA ASN A 246 -17.14 9.72 12.19
C ASN A 246 -15.79 9.13 12.66
N LYS A 247 -15.43 9.44 13.91
CA LYS A 247 -14.18 9.01 14.56
C LYS A 247 -14.05 7.50 14.77
N LYS A 248 -15.16 6.77 14.77
CA LYS A 248 -15.17 5.30 14.87
C LYS A 248 -15.01 4.61 13.52
N ARG A 249 -14.98 5.38 12.42
CA ARG A 249 -15.01 4.84 11.06
C ARG A 249 -13.84 5.27 10.19
N PHE A 250 -13.46 6.53 10.25
CA PHE A 250 -12.49 7.11 9.32
C PHE A 250 -11.09 6.54 9.50
N ASP A 251 -10.48 6.15 8.38
CA ASP A 251 -9.10 5.67 8.34
C ASP A 251 -8.14 6.84 8.15
N THR A 252 -7.77 7.50 9.26
CA THR A 252 -6.83 8.63 9.24
C THR A 252 -5.47 8.23 8.67
N ARG A 253 -5.03 6.98 8.84
CA ARG A 253 -3.76 6.50 8.26
C ARG A 253 -3.83 6.44 6.75
N PHE A 254 -4.97 6.01 6.20
CA PHE A 254 -5.17 6.08 4.75
C PHE A 254 -5.13 7.53 4.26
N ASN A 255 -5.83 8.46 4.92
CA ASN A 255 -5.81 9.89 4.57
C ASN A 255 -4.39 10.46 4.57
N LYS A 256 -3.66 10.23 5.66
CA LYS A 256 -2.26 10.64 5.85
C LYS A 256 -1.32 10.07 4.80
N PHE A 257 -1.48 8.78 4.48
CA PHE A 257 -0.72 8.12 3.42
C PHE A 257 -0.97 8.78 2.05
N ILE A 258 -2.24 8.98 1.67
CA ILE A 258 -2.58 9.61 0.39
C ILE A 258 -2.05 11.04 0.32
N SER A 259 -2.11 11.81 1.41
CA SER A 259 -1.51 13.14 1.48
C SER A 259 0.00 13.09 1.19
N VAL A 260 0.76 12.24 1.89
CA VAL A 260 2.22 12.10 1.67
C VAL A 260 2.53 11.66 0.24
N TRP A 261 1.79 10.69 -0.28
CA TRP A 261 1.94 10.20 -1.64
C TRP A 261 1.64 11.31 -2.68
N ALA A 262 0.60 12.11 -2.48
CA ALA A 262 0.25 13.21 -3.37
C ALA A 262 1.30 14.32 -3.36
N HIS A 263 1.90 14.65 -2.22
CA HIS A 263 3.01 15.61 -2.16
C HIS A 263 4.25 15.12 -2.92
N LEU A 264 4.59 13.83 -2.80
CA LEU A 264 5.67 13.22 -3.59
C LEU A 264 5.39 13.36 -5.09
N ARG A 265 4.17 12.99 -5.51
CA ARG A 265 3.79 12.99 -6.94
C ARG A 265 3.55 14.40 -7.50
N GLY A 266 3.13 15.34 -6.66
CA GLY A 266 2.96 16.76 -6.98
C GLY A 266 4.27 17.57 -6.94
N ARG A 267 5.43 16.93 -6.68
CA ARG A 267 6.74 17.60 -6.54
C ARG A 267 6.80 18.62 -5.39
N GLN A 268 5.93 18.51 -4.39
CA GLN A 268 5.98 19.30 -3.17
C GLN A 268 6.80 18.58 -2.09
N VAL A 269 8.06 18.31 -2.43
CA VAL A 269 8.88 17.32 -1.73
C VAL A 269 9.17 17.71 -0.29
N GLU A 270 9.52 18.96 -0.03
CA GLU A 270 9.88 19.45 1.31
C GLU A 270 8.68 19.41 2.26
N HIS A 271 7.48 19.74 1.75
CA HIS A 271 6.26 19.66 2.55
C HIS A 271 5.88 18.20 2.82
N GLY A 272 5.92 17.35 1.78
CA GLY A 272 5.68 15.91 1.93
C GLY A 272 6.63 15.25 2.92
N LEU A 273 7.91 15.63 2.91
CA LEU A 273 8.93 15.10 3.82
C LEU A 273 8.61 15.42 5.29
N ARG A 274 8.22 16.66 5.59
CA ARG A 274 7.80 17.06 6.94
C ARG A 274 6.56 16.32 7.42
N LEU A 275 5.55 16.17 6.55
CA LEU A 275 4.36 15.38 6.88
C LEU A 275 4.70 13.91 7.12
N ALA A 276 5.60 13.34 6.32
CA ALA A 276 6.03 11.96 6.47
C ALA A 276 6.74 11.72 7.81
N GLU A 277 7.59 12.66 8.23
CA GLU A 277 8.23 12.69 9.55
C GLU A 277 7.22 12.71 10.70
N GLU A 278 6.15 13.51 10.55
CA GLU A 278 5.11 13.59 11.58
C GLU A 278 4.25 12.32 11.65
N TYR A 279 3.84 11.80 10.49
CA TYR A 279 2.84 10.73 10.40
C TYR A 279 3.39 9.33 10.62
N ILE A 280 4.70 9.12 10.55
CA ILE A 280 5.31 7.78 10.73
C ILE A 280 4.87 7.08 12.03
N LYS A 281 4.64 7.84 13.10
CA LYS A 281 4.19 7.34 14.42
C LYS A 281 2.82 6.67 14.39
N ASP A 282 1.98 7.01 13.40
CA ASP A 282 0.62 6.46 13.27
C ASP A 282 0.60 5.10 12.57
N PHE A 283 1.73 4.68 12.00
CA PHE A 283 1.90 3.40 11.33
C PHE A 283 2.65 2.44 12.24
N HIS A 284 2.09 1.25 12.47
CA HIS A 284 2.72 0.29 13.36
C HIS A 284 3.86 -0.47 12.66
N PRO A 285 5.08 -0.58 13.25
CA PRO A 285 6.25 -1.17 12.61
C PRO A 285 6.10 -2.63 12.14
N SER A 286 5.18 -3.39 12.72
CA SER A 286 4.92 -4.77 12.29
C SER A 286 3.99 -4.91 11.07
N SER A 287 3.46 -3.80 10.54
CA SER A 287 2.44 -3.82 9.47
C SER A 287 3.08 -3.62 8.09
N ALA A 288 2.53 -4.26 7.06
CA ALA A 288 2.95 -4.02 5.68
C ALA A 288 2.75 -2.56 5.25
N ASN A 289 1.70 -1.91 5.76
CA ASN A 289 1.41 -0.50 5.50
C ASN A 289 2.53 0.42 6.02
N TRP A 290 3.19 0.07 7.13
CA TRP A 290 4.34 0.84 7.65
C TRP A 290 5.54 0.78 6.69
N PHE A 291 5.88 -0.41 6.16
CA PHE A 291 6.93 -0.51 5.15
C PHE A 291 6.57 0.25 3.87
N TYR A 292 5.31 0.16 3.43
CA TYR A 292 4.85 0.86 2.24
C TYR A 292 4.86 2.39 2.42
N PHE A 293 4.51 2.88 3.61
CA PHE A 293 4.65 4.30 3.97
C PHE A 293 6.12 4.72 3.99
N LEU A 294 7.01 3.91 4.60
CA LEU A 294 8.44 4.16 4.61
C LEU A 294 9.06 4.22 3.21
N GLU A 295 8.57 3.42 2.25
CA GLU A 295 9.04 3.51 0.84
C GLU A 295 8.82 4.93 0.29
N HIS A 296 7.65 5.54 0.53
CA HIS A 296 7.32 6.89 0.06
C HIS A 296 8.08 7.96 0.84
N TYR A 297 8.26 7.76 2.14
CA TYR A 297 9.08 8.64 2.97
C TYR A 297 10.55 8.62 2.52
N MET A 298 11.09 7.46 2.16
CA MET A 298 12.43 7.34 1.58
C MET A 298 12.52 8.07 0.24
N LEU A 299 11.53 7.90 -0.65
CA LEU A 299 11.50 8.60 -1.93
C LEU A 299 11.46 10.12 -1.76
N LEU A 300 10.67 10.63 -0.81
CA LEU A 300 10.67 12.07 -0.47
C LEU A 300 12.06 12.53 -0.01
N ALA A 301 12.74 11.79 0.86
CA ALA A 301 14.08 12.14 1.31
C ALA A 301 15.10 12.15 0.15
N LEU A 302 15.00 11.17 -0.75
CA LEU A 302 15.83 11.08 -1.95
C LEU A 302 15.59 12.25 -2.92
N HIS A 303 14.32 12.62 -3.14
CA HIS A 303 13.93 13.75 -3.99
C HIS A 303 14.32 15.09 -3.36
N ALA A 304 14.35 15.18 -2.03
CA ALA A 304 14.81 16.36 -1.29
C ALA A 304 16.34 16.46 -1.24
N LYS A 305 17.07 15.48 -1.78
CA LYS A 305 18.54 15.34 -1.65
C LYS A 305 19.02 15.19 -0.20
N GLU A 306 18.12 14.82 0.70
CA GLU A 306 18.41 14.50 2.10
C GLU A 306 18.90 13.05 2.21
N TYR A 307 20.04 12.75 1.57
CA TYR A 307 20.56 11.39 1.46
C TYR A 307 20.88 10.77 2.83
N SER A 308 21.33 11.57 3.79
CA SER A 308 21.56 11.12 5.18
C SER A 308 20.26 10.63 5.82
N LYS A 309 19.14 11.32 5.59
CA LYS A 309 17.81 10.88 6.05
C LYS A 309 17.37 9.60 5.35
N ALA A 310 17.58 9.51 4.03
CA ALA A 310 17.28 8.28 3.28
C ALA A 310 18.04 7.06 3.83
N TYR A 311 19.30 7.25 4.24
CA TYR A 311 20.10 6.23 4.94
C TYR A 311 19.50 5.80 6.27
N GLU A 312 19.05 6.76 7.09
CA GLU A 312 18.40 6.48 8.37
C GLU A 312 17.12 5.65 8.18
N ILE A 313 16.30 6.02 7.18
CA ILE A 313 15.06 5.32 6.83
C ILE A 313 15.35 3.89 6.36
N LEU A 314 16.33 3.72 5.47
CA LEU A 314 16.75 2.40 4.99
C LEU A 314 17.21 1.51 6.14
N ARG A 315 18.03 2.03 7.04
CA ARG A 315 18.50 1.31 8.22
C ARG A 315 17.35 0.95 9.16
N LEU A 316 16.39 1.85 9.34
CA LEU A 316 15.19 1.61 10.13
C LEU A 316 14.36 0.46 9.56
N ALA A 317 14.16 0.44 8.23
CA ALA A 317 13.44 -0.63 7.55
C ALA A 317 14.17 -1.98 7.68
N ARG A 318 15.47 -2.03 7.39
CA ARG A 318 16.29 -3.26 7.42
C ARG A 318 16.42 -3.89 8.80
N LYS A 319 16.50 -3.06 9.86
CA LYS A 319 16.60 -3.54 11.25
C LYS A 319 15.26 -4.08 11.79
N ASN A 320 14.15 -3.84 11.09
CA ASN A 320 12.85 -4.29 11.56
C ASN A 320 12.69 -5.82 11.37
N PRO A 321 12.33 -6.59 12.41
CA PRO A 321 12.16 -8.05 12.32
C PRO A 321 11.13 -8.52 11.27
N TYR A 322 10.21 -7.65 10.86
CA TYR A 322 9.18 -7.95 9.86
C TYR A 322 9.61 -7.62 8.43
N TYR A 323 10.85 -7.14 8.22
CA TYR A 323 11.38 -6.84 6.88
C TYR A 323 11.45 -8.09 6.00
N GLY A 324 11.98 -9.20 6.54
CA GLY A 324 12.06 -10.48 5.82
C GLY A 324 10.68 -11.11 5.49
N LYS A 325 9.61 -10.61 6.11
CA LYS A 325 8.23 -11.07 5.87
C LYS A 325 7.52 -10.28 4.77
N GLN A 326 8.16 -9.25 4.22
CA GLN A 326 7.61 -8.49 3.10
C GLN A 326 7.57 -9.35 1.83
N ARG A 327 6.70 -8.97 0.89
CA ARG A 327 6.62 -9.63 -0.41
C ARG A 327 7.97 -9.46 -1.14
N ALA A 328 8.40 -10.47 -1.88
CA ALA A 328 9.65 -10.42 -2.65
C ALA A 328 9.76 -9.16 -3.54
N ALA A 329 8.65 -8.73 -4.13
CA ALA A 329 8.61 -7.50 -4.93
C ALA A 329 8.90 -6.22 -4.13
N ALA A 330 8.54 -6.16 -2.85
CA ALA A 330 8.86 -5.02 -1.98
C ALA A 330 10.34 -5.05 -1.57
N ILE A 331 10.86 -6.23 -1.18
CA ILE A 331 12.28 -6.40 -0.83
C ILE A 331 13.17 -5.96 -2.00
N GLN A 332 12.83 -6.38 -3.21
CA GLN A 332 13.51 -5.97 -4.44
C GLN A 332 13.53 -4.44 -4.66
N ARG A 333 12.43 -3.73 -4.32
CA ARG A 333 12.41 -2.25 -4.41
C ARG A 333 13.35 -1.61 -3.40
N TRP A 334 13.36 -2.11 -2.16
CA TRP A 334 14.28 -1.64 -1.13
C TRP A 334 15.74 -1.89 -1.51
N ASP A 335 16.06 -3.06 -2.08
CA ASP A 335 17.39 -3.34 -2.61
C ASP A 335 17.77 -2.31 -3.69
N LEU A 336 16.86 -1.99 -4.61
CA LEU A 336 17.10 -0.98 -5.64
C LEU A 336 17.31 0.44 -5.05
N PHE A 337 16.53 0.84 -4.05
CA PHE A 337 16.73 2.13 -3.37
C PHE A 337 18.10 2.22 -2.70
N GLU A 338 18.52 1.15 -2.04
CA GLU A 338 19.82 1.07 -1.38
C GLU A 338 20.98 1.16 -2.38
N VAL A 339 20.85 0.51 -3.54
CA VAL A 339 21.84 0.57 -4.62
C VAL A 339 21.91 1.98 -5.23
N TYR A 340 20.78 2.64 -5.45
CA TYR A 340 20.76 4.06 -5.85
C TYR A 340 21.45 4.97 -4.83
N LEU A 341 21.17 4.76 -3.54
CA LEU A 341 21.75 5.54 -2.46
C LEU A 341 23.27 5.33 -2.35
N HIS A 342 23.74 4.08 -2.49
CA HIS A 342 25.17 3.76 -2.59
C HIS A 342 25.81 4.42 -3.81
N PHE A 343 25.14 4.40 -4.96
CA PHE A 343 25.64 5.02 -6.18
C PHE A 343 25.85 6.54 -6.03
N ILE A 344 24.94 7.23 -5.34
CA ILE A 344 25.04 8.68 -5.13
C ILE A 344 26.07 9.01 -4.04
N GLN A 345 26.04 8.29 -2.92
CA GLN A 345 26.90 8.56 -1.76
C GLN A 345 27.57 7.26 -1.27
N PRO A 346 28.69 6.85 -1.90
CA PRO A 346 29.35 5.57 -1.59
C PRO A 346 29.94 5.49 -0.18
N GLU A 347 30.24 6.64 0.43
CA GLU A 347 30.83 6.79 1.77
C GLU A 347 29.88 6.29 2.89
N GLY A 348 28.56 6.30 2.65
CA GLY A 348 27.54 6.01 3.67
C GLY A 348 27.09 4.54 3.76
N THR A 349 27.55 3.66 2.87
CA THR A 349 27.02 2.30 2.70
C THR A 349 28.13 1.25 2.80
N ALA A 350 27.89 0.18 3.56
CA ALA A 350 28.82 -0.96 3.67
C ALA A 350 28.84 -1.88 2.42
N LEU A 351 28.10 -1.55 1.36
CA LEU A 351 27.77 -2.41 0.23
C LEU A 351 28.82 -2.53 -0.89
N ARG A 352 30.03 -1.99 -0.71
CA ARG A 352 31.05 -1.88 -1.79
C ARG A 352 31.28 -3.19 -2.56
N LEU A 353 31.26 -4.35 -1.89
CA LEU A 353 31.61 -5.65 -2.49
C LEU A 353 30.47 -6.35 -3.24
N GLN A 354 29.20 -6.00 -2.99
CA GLN A 354 28.03 -6.63 -3.64
C GLN A 354 27.37 -5.72 -4.69
N PHE A 355 27.73 -4.44 -4.73
CA PHE A 355 27.14 -3.46 -5.63
C PHE A 355 27.38 -3.80 -7.12
N SER A 356 28.62 -4.12 -7.49
CA SER A 356 28.97 -4.47 -8.88
C SER A 356 28.27 -5.74 -9.35
N GLN A 357 28.17 -6.75 -8.49
CA GLN A 357 27.41 -7.97 -8.75
C GLN A 357 25.92 -7.68 -8.90
N PHE A 358 25.33 -6.87 -8.02
CA PHE A 358 23.92 -6.49 -8.11
C PHE A 358 23.61 -5.82 -9.44
N ILE A 359 24.39 -4.79 -9.83
CA ILE A 359 24.22 -4.06 -11.09
C ILE A 359 24.27 -5.00 -12.32
N GLN A 360 25.10 -6.05 -12.28
CA GLN A 360 25.24 -7.02 -13.36
C GLN A 360 24.18 -8.12 -13.36
N THR A 361 23.64 -8.48 -12.20
CA THR A 361 22.74 -9.63 -11.99
C THR A 361 21.26 -9.26 -11.93
N VAL A 362 20.91 -7.98 -12.06
CA VAL A 362 19.54 -7.52 -11.83
C VAL A 362 18.54 -8.37 -12.65
N PRO A 363 17.62 -9.10 -11.99
CA PRO A 363 16.70 -10.00 -12.66
C PRO A 363 15.71 -9.22 -13.53
N ASP A 364 15.24 -9.83 -14.62
CA ASP A 364 14.11 -9.34 -15.40
C ASP A 364 12.90 -9.16 -14.47
N TYR A 365 12.59 -7.92 -14.10
CA TYR A 365 11.38 -7.65 -13.34
C TYR A 365 10.18 -7.89 -14.26
N SER A 366 9.20 -8.64 -13.74
CA SER A 366 8.01 -9.03 -14.51
C SER A 366 7.31 -7.82 -15.15
N ARG A 367 6.60 -8.08 -16.26
CA ARG A 367 5.91 -7.09 -17.09
C ARG A 367 4.99 -6.12 -16.34
N ASP A 368 4.54 -6.46 -15.12
CA ASP A 368 3.70 -5.62 -14.26
C ASP A 368 4.47 -4.49 -13.54
N LYS A 369 5.79 -4.33 -13.81
CA LYS A 369 6.69 -3.44 -13.05
C LYS A 369 7.50 -2.47 -13.95
N GLN A 370 6.87 -1.93 -14.99
CA GLN A 370 7.55 -1.12 -16.02
C GLN A 370 8.41 0.04 -15.45
N GLY A 371 7.95 0.75 -14.40
CA GLY A 371 8.68 1.88 -13.83
C GLY A 371 10.07 1.57 -13.25
N TYR A 372 10.25 0.42 -12.59
CA TYR A 372 11.55 0.08 -11.97
C TYR A 372 12.56 -0.46 -12.97
N ASN A 373 12.11 -1.03 -14.09
CA ASN A 373 12.99 -1.46 -15.17
C ASN A 373 13.74 -0.26 -15.77
N VAL A 374 13.07 0.87 -15.95
CA VAL A 374 13.72 2.11 -16.42
C VAL A 374 14.79 2.56 -15.43
N ALA A 375 14.47 2.59 -14.13
CA ALA A 375 15.43 2.96 -13.10
C ALA A 375 16.69 2.05 -13.12
N ILE A 376 16.52 0.73 -13.25
CA ILE A 376 17.64 -0.21 -13.34
C ILE A 376 18.54 0.10 -14.54
N LEU A 377 17.94 0.30 -15.71
CA LEU A 377 18.68 0.58 -16.94
C LEU A 377 19.44 1.91 -16.86
N VAL A 378 18.81 2.93 -16.28
CA VAL A 378 19.45 4.22 -16.01
C VAL A 378 20.65 4.03 -15.07
N LEU A 379 20.46 3.30 -13.97
CA LEU A 379 21.52 3.06 -13.00
C LEU A 379 22.70 2.29 -13.59
N GLN A 380 22.43 1.26 -14.41
CA GLN A 380 23.45 0.52 -15.16
C GLN A 380 24.23 1.44 -16.11
N PHE A 381 23.54 2.30 -16.86
CA PHE A 381 24.18 3.26 -17.76
C PHE A 381 25.13 4.20 -16.99
N LEU A 382 24.63 4.81 -15.90
CA LEU A 382 25.42 5.74 -15.09
C LEU A 382 26.60 5.06 -14.38
N TYR A 383 26.44 3.79 -13.99
CA TYR A 383 27.51 2.98 -13.43
C TYR A 383 28.67 2.80 -14.42
N TYR A 384 28.39 2.34 -15.64
CA TYR A 384 29.43 2.14 -16.65
C TYR A 384 30.03 3.47 -17.13
N LEU A 385 29.24 4.54 -17.15
CA LEU A 385 29.73 5.89 -17.45
C LEU A 385 30.78 6.33 -16.42
N ARG A 386 30.51 6.10 -15.13
CA ARG A 386 31.46 6.40 -14.05
C ARG A 386 32.74 5.56 -14.13
N GLN A 387 32.65 4.33 -14.64
CA GLN A 387 33.80 3.45 -14.81
C GLN A 387 34.59 3.67 -16.11
N ARG A 388 34.13 4.60 -16.97
CA ARG A 388 34.67 4.79 -18.33
C ARG A 388 34.69 3.50 -19.18
N ASN A 389 33.81 2.54 -18.86
CA ASN A 389 33.69 1.30 -19.63
C ASN A 389 32.74 1.53 -20.82
N LEU A 390 33.30 2.02 -21.92
CA LEU A 390 32.53 2.42 -23.10
C LEU A 390 31.81 1.25 -23.78
N ASP A 391 32.45 0.08 -23.87
CA ASP A 391 31.86 -1.11 -24.49
C ASP A 391 30.59 -1.58 -23.75
N ALA A 392 30.69 -1.67 -22.41
CA ALA A 392 29.55 -2.04 -21.59
C ALA A 392 28.46 -0.96 -21.63
N LEU A 393 28.84 0.32 -21.63
CA LEU A 393 27.90 1.44 -21.72
C LEU A 393 27.10 1.42 -23.03
N LEU A 394 27.77 1.22 -24.18
CA LEU A 394 27.12 1.16 -25.49
C LEU A 394 26.14 -0.02 -25.58
N THR A 395 26.53 -1.19 -25.04
CA THR A 395 25.65 -2.35 -24.95
C THR A 395 24.37 -2.04 -24.14
N ARG A 396 24.52 -1.32 -23.02
CA ARG A 396 23.36 -0.92 -22.19
C ARG A 396 22.50 0.13 -22.87
N LEU A 397 23.11 1.06 -23.60
CA LEU A 397 22.40 2.05 -24.39
C LEU A 397 21.52 1.42 -25.48
N GLU A 398 21.98 0.35 -26.13
CA GLU A 398 21.17 -0.42 -27.07
C GLU A 398 19.98 -1.12 -26.39
N GLY A 399 20.21 -1.73 -25.22
CA GLY A 399 19.14 -2.33 -24.41
C GLY A 399 18.07 -1.29 -24.03
N LEU A 400 18.53 -0.12 -23.63
CA LEU A 400 17.74 1.07 -23.39
C LEU A 400 16.90 1.45 -24.64
N ARG A 401 17.50 1.54 -25.83
CA ARG A 401 16.78 1.89 -27.08
C ARG A 401 15.70 0.86 -27.43
N LYS A 402 16.01 -0.44 -27.26
CA LYS A 402 15.04 -1.53 -27.45
C LYS A 402 13.88 -1.39 -26.46
N TYR A 403 14.16 -1.03 -25.21
CA TYR A 403 13.15 -0.80 -24.19
C TYR A 403 12.23 0.39 -24.55
N GLU A 404 12.81 1.53 -24.93
CA GLU A 404 12.04 2.71 -25.38
C GLU A 404 11.09 2.34 -26.53
N GLN A 405 11.61 1.65 -27.54
CA GLN A 405 10.83 1.22 -28.70
C GLN A 405 9.71 0.24 -28.34
N ASN A 406 9.89 -0.62 -27.35
CA ASN A 406 8.91 -1.65 -27.00
C ASN A 406 7.90 -1.19 -25.94
N HIS A 407 8.28 -0.25 -25.08
CA HIS A 407 7.54 0.05 -23.85
C HIS A 407 7.26 1.53 -23.60
N LEU A 408 8.03 2.47 -24.17
CA LEU A 408 7.88 3.91 -23.91
C LEU A 408 7.30 4.65 -25.12
N ARG A 409 6.10 4.26 -25.58
CA ARG A 409 5.39 4.95 -26.69
C ARG A 409 4.24 5.85 -26.23
N ASP A 410 3.88 5.79 -24.96
CA ASP A 410 2.74 6.50 -24.40
C ASP A 410 3.14 7.92 -23.96
N PRO A 411 2.29 8.95 -24.14
CA PRO A 411 2.50 10.28 -23.57
C PRO A 411 2.86 10.28 -22.08
N ALA A 412 2.37 9.31 -21.31
CA ALA A 412 2.70 9.21 -19.89
C ALA A 412 4.16 8.82 -19.60
N THR A 413 4.87 8.29 -20.59
CA THR A 413 6.30 7.94 -20.49
C THR A 413 7.22 9.08 -20.96
N LEU A 414 6.66 10.28 -21.20
CA LEU A 414 7.39 11.43 -21.76
C LEU A 414 8.63 11.79 -20.93
N ARG A 415 8.55 11.75 -19.60
CA ARG A 415 9.68 12.06 -18.72
C ARG A 415 10.83 11.07 -18.92
N SER A 416 10.53 9.78 -18.91
CA SER A 416 11.50 8.71 -19.18
C SER A 416 12.09 8.83 -20.59
N GLN A 417 11.29 9.15 -21.62
CA GLN A 417 11.77 9.41 -22.99
C GLN A 417 12.70 10.64 -23.08
N LEU A 418 12.37 11.72 -22.38
CA LEU A 418 13.19 12.94 -22.38
C LEU A 418 14.53 12.70 -21.70
N PHE A 419 14.51 12.02 -20.55
CA PHE A 419 15.74 11.66 -19.84
C PHE A 419 16.60 10.68 -20.65
N PHE A 420 15.97 9.73 -21.34
CA PHE A 420 16.65 8.85 -22.29
C PHE A 420 17.40 9.61 -23.37
N ARG A 421 16.77 10.62 -23.98
CA ARG A 421 17.39 11.46 -25.01
C ARG A 421 18.58 12.25 -24.46
N LEU A 422 18.52 12.67 -23.20
CA LEU A 422 19.66 13.28 -22.51
C LEU A 422 20.82 12.28 -22.37
N LEU A 423 20.56 11.02 -21.99
CA LEU A 423 21.60 9.99 -21.93
C LEU A 423 22.19 9.67 -23.31
N LEU A 424 21.36 9.62 -24.36
CA LEU A 424 21.85 9.45 -25.74
C LEU A 424 22.76 10.60 -26.20
N LEU A 425 22.47 11.82 -25.75
CA LEU A 425 23.26 12.98 -26.10
C LEU A 425 24.70 12.85 -25.61
N THR A 426 24.94 12.19 -24.48
CA THR A 426 26.30 12.00 -23.97
C THR A 426 27.18 11.22 -24.95
N VAL A 427 26.61 10.22 -25.63
CA VAL A 427 27.35 9.43 -26.62
C VAL A 427 27.49 10.18 -27.95
N ARG A 428 26.48 10.96 -28.35
CA ARG A 428 26.52 11.73 -29.61
C ARG A 428 27.54 12.86 -29.60
N GLU A 429 27.82 13.39 -28.42
CA GLU A 429 28.76 14.48 -28.21
C GLU A 429 30.11 13.96 -27.69
N ASP A 430 30.42 12.68 -27.94
CA ASP A 430 31.67 12.02 -27.55
C ASP A 430 32.05 12.26 -26.09
N PHE A 431 31.04 12.22 -25.21
CA PHE A 431 31.15 12.43 -23.77
C PHE A 431 31.68 13.81 -23.35
N ALA A 432 31.72 14.80 -24.26
CA ALA A 432 32.18 16.15 -23.98
C ALA A 432 31.22 16.90 -23.03
N PRO A 433 31.63 17.23 -21.79
CA PRO A 433 30.70 17.75 -20.77
C PRO A 433 30.02 19.06 -21.17
N GLN A 434 30.79 20.02 -21.70
CA GLN A 434 30.28 21.35 -22.09
C GLN A 434 29.31 21.27 -23.27
N ALA A 435 29.58 20.39 -24.25
CA ALA A 435 28.71 20.19 -25.39
C ALA A 435 27.39 19.53 -24.97
N CYS A 436 27.47 18.51 -24.10
CA CYS A 436 26.31 17.83 -23.52
C CYS A 436 25.42 18.80 -22.73
N GLU A 437 26.01 19.64 -21.88
CA GLU A 437 25.26 20.61 -21.09
C GLU A 437 24.55 21.64 -21.98
N LYS A 438 25.28 22.25 -22.93
CA LYS A 438 24.74 23.25 -23.84
C LYS A 438 23.61 22.70 -24.72
N LYS A 439 23.83 21.54 -25.35
CA LYS A 439 22.84 20.93 -26.26
C LYS A 439 21.69 20.24 -25.50
N GLY A 440 21.94 19.80 -24.26
CA GLY A 440 20.95 19.16 -23.40
C GLY A 440 19.95 20.13 -22.79
N GLN A 441 20.26 21.43 -22.71
CA GLN A 441 19.43 22.42 -22.02
C GLN A 441 17.97 22.45 -22.50
N SER A 442 17.73 22.34 -23.81
CA SER A 442 16.37 22.31 -24.37
C SER A 442 15.58 21.09 -23.90
N LEU A 443 16.22 19.91 -23.88
CA LEU A 443 15.60 18.67 -23.40
C LEU A 443 15.35 18.73 -21.88
N LEU A 444 16.28 19.31 -21.12
CA LEU A 444 16.15 19.49 -19.67
C LEU A 444 14.98 20.44 -19.32
N ASN A 445 14.81 21.54 -20.06
CA ASN A 445 13.68 22.46 -19.85
C ASN A 445 12.35 21.74 -20.10
N ARG A 446 12.25 20.99 -21.20
CA ARG A 446 11.07 20.17 -21.51
C ARG A 446 10.82 19.09 -20.45
N LEU A 447 11.88 18.51 -19.88
CA LEU A 447 11.76 17.53 -18.80
C LEU A 447 11.16 18.18 -17.55
N ARG A 448 11.61 19.37 -17.17
CA ARG A 448 11.06 20.11 -16.02
C ARG A 448 9.59 20.45 -16.17
N GLU A 449 9.16 20.79 -17.39
CA GLU A 449 7.77 21.12 -17.74
C GLU A 449 6.87 19.88 -17.91
N ALA A 450 7.46 18.69 -18.14
CA ALA A 450 6.69 17.48 -18.37
C ALA A 450 5.93 17.06 -17.10
N PRO A 451 4.60 16.86 -17.17
CA PRO A 451 3.80 16.51 -16.01
C PRO A 451 4.19 15.14 -15.46
N GLN A 452 4.00 14.95 -14.15
CA GLN A 452 4.11 13.63 -13.55
C GLN A 452 2.94 12.77 -14.05
N PRO A 453 3.19 11.54 -14.53
CA PRO A 453 2.11 10.70 -15.00
C PRO A 453 1.18 10.32 -13.84
N GLY A 454 -0.13 10.20 -14.12
CA GLY A 454 -1.10 9.62 -13.17
C GLY A 454 -0.85 8.13 -12.92
N ASP A 455 -1.54 7.55 -11.94
CA ASP A 455 -1.35 6.15 -11.53
C ASP A 455 -1.73 5.10 -12.59
N ALA A 456 -2.36 5.53 -13.67
CA ALA A 456 -2.59 4.69 -14.83
C ALA A 456 -1.29 4.17 -15.49
N TYR A 457 -0.13 4.75 -15.19
CA TYR A 457 1.10 4.53 -15.96
C TYR A 457 2.32 4.03 -15.17
N ALA A 458 2.22 3.92 -13.83
CA ALA A 458 3.15 3.18 -12.96
C ALA A 458 4.67 3.50 -13.10
N GLU A 459 5.05 4.69 -13.55
CA GLU A 459 6.44 5.17 -13.49
C GLU A 459 6.67 5.90 -12.15
N SER A 460 7.73 5.50 -11.44
CA SER A 460 8.17 6.16 -10.20
C SER A 460 9.68 6.38 -10.28
N GLU A 461 10.08 7.66 -10.27
CA GLU A 461 11.48 8.07 -10.27
C GLU A 461 12.06 7.87 -8.87
N ILE A 462 13.11 7.07 -8.73
CA ILE A 462 13.82 6.91 -7.44
C ILE A 462 14.55 8.20 -7.09
N ILE A 463 15.21 8.77 -8.10
CA ILE A 463 15.86 10.07 -8.06
C ILE A 463 15.27 10.86 -9.23
N PRO A 464 14.89 12.14 -9.03
CA PRO A 464 14.40 12.97 -10.10
C PRO A 464 15.36 12.96 -11.29
N TYR A 465 14.83 12.81 -12.50
CA TYR A 465 15.65 12.76 -13.71
C TYR A 465 16.48 14.03 -13.93
N GLU A 466 15.98 15.18 -13.48
CA GLU A 466 16.69 16.45 -13.47
C GLU A 466 17.98 16.37 -12.62
N ASP A 467 17.91 15.70 -11.47
CA ASP A 467 19.06 15.52 -10.58
C ASP A 467 20.01 14.44 -11.08
N LEU A 468 19.48 13.36 -11.66
CA LEU A 468 20.30 12.37 -12.34
C LEU A 468 21.05 12.97 -13.52
N TRP A 469 20.46 13.91 -14.27
CA TRP A 469 21.16 14.60 -15.35
C TRP A 469 22.30 15.48 -14.82
N ALA A 470 22.08 16.22 -13.73
CA ALA A 470 23.15 16.96 -13.07
C ALA A 470 24.29 16.04 -12.61
N LEU A 471 23.96 14.86 -12.06
CA LEU A 471 24.94 13.84 -11.70
C LEU A 471 25.69 13.29 -12.92
N THR A 472 25.00 13.04 -14.03
CA THR A 472 25.62 12.62 -15.30
C THR A 472 26.66 13.63 -15.77
N LEU A 473 26.31 14.92 -15.82
CA LEU A 473 27.25 15.98 -16.20
C LEU A 473 28.46 16.03 -15.27
N ASN A 474 28.26 15.85 -13.96
CA ASN A 474 29.35 15.80 -13.00
C ASN A 474 30.29 14.62 -13.27
N ILE A 475 29.75 13.43 -13.55
CA ILE A 475 30.56 12.25 -13.92
C ILE A 475 31.38 12.55 -15.18
N LEU A 476 30.79 13.18 -16.19
CA LEU A 476 31.51 13.55 -17.42
C LEU A 476 32.66 14.52 -17.14
N ARG A 477 32.44 15.54 -16.29
CA ARG A 477 33.49 16.50 -15.92
C ARG A 477 34.66 15.83 -15.22
N VAL A 478 34.39 15.01 -14.21
CA VAL A 478 35.42 14.24 -13.49
C VAL A 478 36.17 13.29 -14.43
N ASN A 479 35.47 12.67 -15.38
CA ASN A 479 36.09 11.82 -16.38
C ASN A 479 37.02 12.60 -17.31
N ALA A 480 36.57 13.75 -17.82
CA ALA A 480 37.37 14.61 -18.68
C ALA A 480 38.61 15.17 -17.95
N GLU A 481 38.47 15.57 -16.69
CA GLU A 481 39.58 16.06 -15.86
C GLU A 481 40.66 15.01 -15.65
N ALA A 482 40.28 13.78 -15.30
CA ALA A 482 41.29 12.74 -15.09
C ALA A 482 41.85 12.19 -16.42
N GLN A 483 41.10 12.23 -17.54
CA GLN A 483 41.69 11.96 -18.85
C GLN A 483 42.74 13.02 -19.23
N ALA A 484 42.45 14.30 -19.01
CA ALA A 484 43.43 15.37 -19.26
C ALA A 484 44.67 15.25 -18.35
N ALA A 485 44.50 14.77 -17.11
CA ALA A 485 45.63 14.48 -16.21
C ALA A 485 46.48 13.31 -16.70
N GLU A 486 45.85 12.20 -17.14
CA GLU A 486 46.53 11.03 -17.73
C GLU A 486 47.31 11.41 -19.00
N GLU A 487 46.72 12.24 -19.88
CA GLU A 487 47.37 12.75 -21.09
C GLU A 487 48.57 13.65 -20.75
N ALA A 488 48.44 14.54 -19.76
CA ALA A 488 49.52 15.42 -19.30
C ALA A 488 50.66 14.67 -18.59
N GLU A 489 50.40 13.51 -17.98
CA GLU A 489 51.43 12.62 -17.43
C GLU A 489 52.17 11.83 -18.51
N HIS A 490 51.49 11.49 -19.61
CA HIS A 490 52.10 10.81 -20.76
C HIS A 490 52.97 11.72 -21.66
N GLU A 491 52.71 13.04 -21.64
CA GLU A 491 53.49 14.04 -22.38
C GLU A 491 54.74 14.54 -21.62
N ARG A 492 54.91 14.15 -20.34
CA ARG A 492 56.10 14.42 -19.51
C ARG A 492 57.06 13.24 -19.51
#